data_AF-A0A5J6I8V3-F1
#
_entry.id   AF-A0A5J6I8V3-F1
#
_cell.length_a   1.000
_cell.length_b   1.000
_cell.length_c   1.000
_cell.angle_alpha   90.00
_cell.angle_beta   90.00
_cell.angle_gamma   90.00
#
_symmetry.space_group_name_H-M   'P 1'
#
loop_
_entity.id
_entity.type
_entity.pdbx_description
1 polymer ?
#
loop_
_entity_poly.entity_id
_entity_poly.type
_entity_poly.pdbx_seq_one_letter_code
_entity_poly.pdbx_strand_id
1 'polypeptide(L)'
;MKHPAQPTAPDIAVRKSESGEKTLYIDGSQAMQQWEAPLMRRSAEILCRNGGEFLECGLGFGLSALAIAQQPNVKKHTVVEVYDEVVQDFKKSNPDLPDNLEIVRADFFEYIESVPTGSIDGIMLDPWLPKDMRDDADWWDTLMREQITRVLAPGGRFMSFFVTEPKIEPRWEPYFDEVLIERHSYDSYSTTSYLEGRPSGVAYLQSFTNRH
;
A
#
# COMPACT_ATOMS: atom_id res chain seq x y z
N MET A 1 3.77 16.45 1.86
CA MET A 1 4.96 16.90 2.59
C MET A 1 6.10 15.93 2.33
N LYS A 2 7.23 16.39 1.78
CA LYS A 2 8.39 15.51 1.56
C LYS A 2 9.03 15.12 2.90
N HIS A 3 9.31 13.85 3.10
CA HIS A 3 10.09 13.42 4.26
C HIS A 3 11.60 13.48 3.95
N PRO A 4 12.44 14.06 4.83
CA PRO A 4 13.87 14.20 4.55
C PRO A 4 14.63 12.87 4.50
N ALA A 5 14.11 11.83 5.15
CA ALA A 5 14.70 10.49 5.13
C ALA A 5 14.23 9.60 3.96
N GLN A 6 13.39 10.08 3.04
CA GLN A 6 13.01 9.31 1.86
C GLN A 6 14.26 9.03 1.00
N PRO A 7 14.62 7.76 0.74
CA PRO A 7 15.81 7.46 -0.06
C PRO A 7 15.66 8.00 -1.48
N THR A 8 16.73 8.60 -2.01
CA THR A 8 16.73 9.19 -3.35
C THR A 8 17.22 8.22 -4.42
N ALA A 9 18.11 7.31 -4.06
CA ALA A 9 18.71 6.31 -4.95
C ALA A 9 19.11 5.06 -4.15
N PRO A 10 18.14 4.32 -3.59
CA PRO A 10 18.42 3.09 -2.86
C PRO A 10 18.88 1.97 -3.80
N ASP A 11 19.52 0.94 -3.24
CA ASP A 11 19.79 -0.32 -3.97
C ASP A 11 18.48 -1.10 -4.14
N ILE A 12 18.02 -1.29 -5.38
CA ILE A 12 16.78 -2.00 -5.69
C ILE A 12 17.13 -3.31 -6.41
N ALA A 13 16.62 -4.42 -5.87
CA ALA A 13 16.88 -5.73 -6.44
C ALA A 13 15.66 -6.65 -6.37
N VAL A 14 15.29 -7.25 -7.49
CA VAL A 14 14.35 -8.37 -7.52
C VAL A 14 15.13 -9.67 -7.52
N ARG A 15 14.90 -10.52 -6.52
CA ARG A 15 15.53 -11.84 -6.44
C ARG A 15 14.48 -12.94 -6.55
N LYS A 16 14.86 -14.01 -7.23
CA LYS A 16 14.07 -15.23 -7.37
C LYS A 16 14.84 -16.40 -6.78
N SER A 17 14.24 -17.14 -5.85
CA SER A 17 14.82 -18.37 -5.32
C SER A 17 14.76 -19.52 -6.34
N GLU A 18 15.46 -20.61 -6.07
CA GLU A 18 15.34 -21.86 -6.86
C GLU A 18 13.91 -22.43 -6.83
N SER A 19 13.19 -22.26 -5.72
CA SER A 19 11.77 -22.63 -5.57
C SER A 19 10.81 -21.64 -6.26
N GLY A 20 11.32 -20.58 -6.87
CA GLY A 20 10.55 -19.59 -7.61
C GLY A 20 9.96 -18.47 -6.76
N GLU A 21 10.30 -18.38 -5.48
CA GLU A 21 9.91 -17.32 -4.56
C GLU A 21 10.50 -15.98 -5.05
N LYS A 22 9.65 -14.99 -5.27
CA LYS A 22 10.06 -13.68 -5.80
C LYS A 22 9.97 -12.65 -4.69
N THR A 23 11.06 -11.94 -4.44
CA THR A 23 11.16 -10.89 -3.41
C THR A 23 11.79 -9.63 -4.00
N LEU A 24 11.16 -8.49 -3.76
CA LEU A 24 11.72 -7.16 -4.02
C LEU A 24 12.49 -6.72 -2.79
N TYR A 25 13.70 -6.24 -3.01
CA TYR A 25 14.56 -5.66 -2.00
C TYR A 25 14.78 -4.18 -2.29
N ILE A 26 14.73 -3.36 -1.24
CA ILE A 26 15.13 -1.95 -1.25
C ILE A 26 16.12 -1.75 -0.10
N ASP A 27 17.34 -1.29 -0.41
CA ASP A 27 18.48 -1.21 0.52
C ASP A 27 18.68 -2.51 1.32
N GLY A 28 18.60 -3.64 0.62
CA GLY A 28 18.74 -4.98 1.20
C GLY A 28 17.60 -5.44 2.11
N SER A 29 16.57 -4.61 2.35
CA SER A 29 15.39 -4.96 3.13
C SER A 29 14.31 -5.56 2.24
N GLN A 30 13.58 -6.57 2.72
CA GLN A 30 12.46 -7.16 1.99
C GLN A 30 11.29 -6.17 1.94
N ALA A 31 11.05 -5.60 0.75
CA ALA A 31 10.03 -4.59 0.52
C ALA A 31 8.69 -5.19 0.08
N MET A 32 8.72 -6.26 -0.72
CA MET A 32 7.52 -6.92 -1.24
C MET A 32 7.81 -8.39 -1.56
N GLN A 33 6.87 -9.29 -1.30
CA GLN A 33 6.96 -10.70 -1.66
C GLN A 33 5.72 -11.20 -2.38
N GLN A 34 5.91 -12.08 -3.37
CA GLN A 34 4.82 -12.58 -4.20
C GLN A 34 3.80 -13.44 -3.41
N TRP A 35 4.16 -14.00 -2.25
CA TRP A 35 3.23 -14.75 -1.41
C TRP A 35 2.09 -13.88 -0.85
N GLU A 36 2.28 -12.55 -0.78
CA GLU A 36 1.30 -11.60 -0.24
C GLU A 36 0.08 -11.42 -1.17
N ALA A 37 0.13 -11.95 -2.39
CA ALA A 37 -0.90 -11.75 -3.42
C ALA A 37 -2.35 -12.04 -2.96
N PRO A 38 -2.65 -13.12 -2.20
CA PRO A 38 -4.01 -13.37 -1.73
C PRO A 38 -4.51 -12.29 -0.76
N LEU A 39 -3.61 -11.76 0.09
CA LEU A 39 -3.93 -10.70 1.04
C LEU A 39 -4.16 -9.37 0.32
N MET A 40 -3.34 -9.05 -0.69
CA MET A 40 -3.50 -7.86 -1.51
C MET A 40 -4.79 -7.90 -2.33
N ARG A 41 -5.14 -9.06 -2.89
CA ARG A 41 -6.43 -9.25 -3.59
C ARG A 41 -7.61 -8.98 -2.67
N ARG A 42 -7.57 -9.54 -1.46
CA ARG A 42 -8.65 -9.35 -0.51
C ARG A 42 -8.73 -7.91 0.01
N SER A 43 -7.59 -7.27 0.20
CA SER A 43 -7.51 -5.86 0.56
C SER A 43 -8.17 -4.98 -0.52
N ALA A 44 -7.91 -5.26 -1.80
CA ALA A 44 -8.58 -4.57 -2.91
C ALA A 44 -10.10 -4.74 -2.88
N GLU A 45 -10.62 -5.95 -2.63
CA GLU A 45 -12.06 -6.22 -2.51
C GLU A 45 -12.70 -5.46 -1.34
N ILE A 46 -11.99 -5.31 -0.21
CA ILE A 46 -12.48 -4.54 0.95
C ILE A 46 -12.43 -3.04 0.65
N LEU A 47 -11.32 -2.54 0.13
CA LEU A 47 -11.11 -1.14 -0.17
C LEU A 47 -12.13 -0.65 -1.20
N CYS A 48 -12.38 -1.44 -2.25
CA CYS A 48 -13.16 -1.03 -3.41
C CYS A 48 -14.67 -1.31 -3.30
N ARG A 49 -15.19 -1.67 -2.12
CA ARG A 49 -16.62 -2.05 -1.96
C ARG A 49 -17.61 -1.01 -2.49
N ASN A 50 -17.25 0.27 -2.38
CA ASN A 50 -18.08 1.39 -2.83
C ASN A 50 -17.73 1.86 -4.26
N GLY A 51 -16.67 1.31 -4.87
CA GLY A 51 -16.15 1.76 -6.16
C GLY A 51 -15.57 3.17 -6.11
N GLY A 52 -15.38 3.77 -7.28
CA GLY A 52 -14.94 5.17 -7.42
C GLY A 52 -13.48 5.33 -7.82
N GLU A 53 -12.81 6.33 -7.24
CA GLU A 53 -11.42 6.70 -7.53
C GLU A 53 -10.47 6.31 -6.39
N PHE A 54 -9.34 5.70 -6.73
CA PHE A 54 -8.41 5.14 -5.77
C PHE A 54 -7.02 5.73 -5.93
N LEU A 55 -6.32 5.89 -4.81
CA LEU A 55 -4.94 6.35 -4.75
C LEU A 55 -4.10 5.34 -3.97
N GLU A 56 -2.98 4.90 -4.53
CA GLU A 56 -2.08 3.92 -3.91
C GLU A 56 -0.67 4.51 -3.76
N CYS A 57 -0.06 4.27 -2.59
CA CYS A 57 1.32 4.63 -2.30
C CYS A 57 2.18 3.37 -2.29
N GLY A 58 3.15 3.30 -3.20
CA GLY A 58 4.03 2.15 -3.36
C GLY A 58 3.47 1.15 -4.36
N LEU A 59 4.22 0.85 -5.41
CA LEU A 59 3.82 -0.08 -6.46
C LEU A 59 4.27 -1.51 -6.13
N GLY A 60 5.50 -1.68 -5.64
CA GLY A 60 6.08 -3.00 -5.37
C GLY A 60 6.01 -3.92 -6.60
N PHE A 61 5.35 -5.07 -6.48
CA PHE A 61 5.06 -5.97 -7.61
C PHE A 61 3.74 -5.69 -8.33
N GLY A 62 3.00 -4.67 -7.91
CA GLY A 62 1.69 -4.27 -8.44
C GLY A 62 0.56 -5.23 -8.08
N LEU A 63 0.67 -5.94 -6.95
CA LEU A 63 -0.34 -6.93 -6.52
C LEU A 63 -1.66 -6.24 -6.17
N SER A 64 -1.60 -5.19 -5.34
CA SER A 64 -2.72 -4.29 -5.04
C SER A 64 -3.14 -3.48 -6.26
N ALA A 65 -2.19 -2.86 -6.96
CA ALA A 65 -2.40 -2.09 -8.19
C ALA A 65 -3.35 -2.79 -9.19
N LEU A 66 -3.00 -4.02 -9.58
CA LEU A 66 -3.77 -4.82 -10.51
C LEU A 66 -5.07 -5.33 -9.89
N ALA A 67 -5.06 -5.75 -8.63
CA ALA A 67 -6.25 -6.26 -7.96
C ALA A 67 -7.34 -5.19 -7.79
N ILE A 68 -6.96 -3.94 -7.50
CA ILE A 68 -7.85 -2.78 -7.43
C ILE A 68 -8.38 -2.45 -8.82
N ALA A 69 -7.51 -2.33 -9.82
CA ALA A 69 -7.92 -2.00 -11.19
C ALA A 69 -8.93 -3.00 -11.79
N GLN A 70 -8.88 -4.26 -11.35
CA GLN A 70 -9.81 -5.32 -11.77
C GLN A 70 -11.18 -5.31 -11.05
N GLN A 71 -11.38 -4.47 -10.03
CA GLN A 71 -12.66 -4.41 -9.33
C GLN A 71 -13.72 -3.72 -10.21
N PRO A 72 -14.97 -4.25 -10.24
CA PRO A 72 -15.97 -3.88 -11.25
C PRO A 72 -16.43 -2.41 -11.21
N ASN A 73 -16.27 -1.73 -10.06
CA ASN A 73 -16.75 -0.36 -9.86
C ASN A 73 -15.61 0.66 -9.73
N VAL A 74 -14.37 0.28 -10.04
CA VAL A 74 -13.21 1.18 -10.01
C VAL A 74 -13.16 2.00 -11.30
N LYS A 75 -13.36 3.30 -11.17
CA LYS A 75 -13.34 4.25 -12.30
C LYS A 75 -11.93 4.68 -12.66
N LYS A 76 -11.12 4.96 -11.64
CA LYS A 76 -9.72 5.37 -11.78
C LYS A 76 -8.92 4.82 -10.61
N HIS A 77 -7.73 4.32 -10.88
CA HIS A 77 -6.75 3.96 -9.89
C HIS A 77 -5.42 4.60 -10.25
N THR A 78 -4.92 5.48 -9.38
CA THR A 78 -3.60 6.08 -9.52
C THR A 78 -2.65 5.48 -8.48
N VAL A 79 -1.59 4.82 -8.94
CA VAL A 79 -0.51 4.32 -8.09
C VAL A 79 0.67 5.26 -8.20
N VAL A 80 1.18 5.73 -7.08
CA VAL A 80 2.34 6.62 -7.02
C VAL A 80 3.54 5.83 -6.50
N GLU A 81 4.59 5.75 -7.32
CA GLU A 81 5.84 5.05 -7.01
C GLU A 81 7.01 6.01 -7.21
N VAL A 82 7.88 6.08 -6.21
CA VAL A 82 9.00 7.03 -6.20
C VAL A 82 10.19 6.51 -7.02
N TYR A 83 10.37 5.19 -7.08
CA TYR A 83 11.52 4.57 -7.72
C TYR A 83 11.23 4.14 -9.16
N ASP A 84 11.97 4.73 -10.12
CA ASP A 84 11.80 4.42 -11.55
C ASP A 84 12.04 2.94 -11.84
N GLU A 85 13.05 2.34 -11.20
CA GLU A 85 13.41 0.93 -11.42
C GLU A 85 12.26 -0.02 -11.08
N VAL A 86 11.51 0.26 -10.01
CA VAL A 86 10.30 -0.51 -9.65
C VAL A 86 9.22 -0.37 -10.72
N VAL A 87 9.01 0.85 -11.24
CA VAL A 87 8.06 1.12 -12.32
C VAL A 87 8.46 0.38 -13.60
N GLN A 88 9.74 0.41 -13.98
CA GLN A 88 10.23 -0.26 -15.19
C GLN A 88 10.09 -1.79 -15.08
N ASP A 89 10.46 -2.37 -13.94
CA ASP A 89 10.34 -3.81 -13.68
C ASP A 89 8.88 -4.29 -13.72
N PHE A 90 7.96 -3.50 -13.14
CA PHE A 90 6.54 -3.76 -13.19
C PHE A 90 6.02 -3.73 -14.64
N LYS A 91 6.32 -2.66 -15.40
CA LYS A 91 5.87 -2.51 -16.80
C LYS A 91 6.45 -3.56 -17.73
N LYS A 92 7.68 -4.01 -17.50
CA LYS A 92 8.29 -5.13 -18.26
C LYS A 92 7.48 -6.42 -18.13
N SER A 93 6.88 -6.65 -16.97
CA SER A 93 6.05 -7.84 -16.69
C SER A 93 4.58 -7.63 -17.04
N ASN A 94 4.15 -6.37 -17.19
CA ASN A 94 2.76 -5.96 -17.43
C ASN A 94 2.71 -4.92 -18.55
N PRO A 95 2.98 -5.32 -19.82
CA PRO A 95 3.02 -4.39 -20.94
C PRO A 95 1.66 -3.77 -21.25
N ASP A 96 0.57 -4.51 -20.97
CA ASP A 96 -0.81 -4.09 -21.19
C ASP A 96 -1.48 -3.84 -19.83
N LEU A 97 -1.56 -2.56 -19.44
CA LEU A 97 -2.23 -2.16 -18.21
C LEU A 97 -3.74 -1.99 -18.44
N PRO A 98 -4.59 -2.24 -17.43
CA PRO A 98 -5.98 -1.83 -17.47
C PRO A 98 -6.11 -0.32 -17.74
N ASP A 99 -7.09 0.08 -18.56
CA ASP A 99 -7.28 1.49 -18.96
C ASP A 99 -7.56 2.43 -17.78
N ASN A 100 -8.07 1.90 -16.67
CA ASN A 100 -8.35 2.63 -15.44
C ASN A 100 -7.15 2.70 -14.48
N LEU A 101 -6.00 2.10 -14.81
CA LEU A 101 -4.80 2.07 -13.96
C LEU A 101 -3.72 3.03 -14.49
N GLU A 102 -3.38 4.03 -13.68
CA GLU A 102 -2.31 4.99 -13.96
C GLU A 102 -1.16 4.79 -12.98
N ILE A 103 0.07 4.65 -13.48
CA ILE A 103 1.28 4.60 -12.66
C ILE A 103 2.03 5.94 -12.80
N VAL A 104 2.09 6.70 -11.71
CA VAL A 104 2.75 8.00 -11.63
C VAL A 104 4.09 7.86 -10.92
N ARG A 105 5.17 8.29 -11.58
CA ARG A 105 6.49 8.37 -10.95
C ARG A 105 6.61 9.68 -10.17
N ALA A 106 6.43 9.62 -8.85
CA ALA A 106 6.58 10.75 -7.94
C ALA A 106 6.79 10.28 -6.50
N ASP A 107 7.19 11.20 -5.62
CA ASP A 107 7.06 10.99 -4.17
C ASP A 107 5.58 11.10 -3.80
N PHE A 108 4.97 10.03 -3.28
CA PHE A 108 3.55 10.01 -2.91
C PHE A 108 3.20 11.12 -1.91
N PHE A 109 4.09 11.38 -0.95
CA PHE A 109 3.82 12.32 0.11
C PHE A 109 3.87 13.77 -0.40
N GLU A 110 4.66 14.06 -1.43
CA GLU A 110 4.56 15.32 -2.18
C GLU A 110 3.32 15.33 -3.11
N TYR A 111 3.05 14.23 -3.81
CA TYR A 111 1.97 14.11 -4.79
C TYR A 111 0.59 14.36 -4.17
N ILE A 112 0.33 13.80 -2.98
CA ILE A 112 -0.97 13.90 -2.31
C ILE A 112 -1.37 15.35 -1.98
N GLU A 113 -0.42 16.28 -1.86
CA GLU A 113 -0.70 17.71 -1.65
C GLU A 113 -1.45 18.33 -2.84
N SER A 114 -1.22 17.81 -4.05
CA SER A 114 -1.89 18.26 -5.27
C SER A 114 -3.26 17.61 -5.49
N VAL A 115 -3.59 16.56 -4.73
CA VAL A 115 -4.85 15.83 -4.86
C VAL A 115 -5.99 16.66 -4.25
N PRO A 116 -7.10 16.86 -4.97
CA PRO A 116 -8.23 17.64 -4.46
C PRO A 116 -8.83 17.04 -3.17
N THR A 117 -9.39 17.92 -2.34
CA THR A 117 -10.13 17.50 -1.13
C THR A 117 -11.36 16.68 -1.53
N GLY A 118 -11.57 15.56 -0.83
CA GLY A 118 -12.77 14.73 -1.00
C GLY A 118 -12.93 14.07 -2.38
N SER A 119 -11.84 13.87 -3.14
CA SER A 119 -11.90 13.31 -4.49
C SER A 119 -11.55 11.83 -4.58
N ILE A 120 -11.08 11.21 -3.50
CA ILE A 120 -10.62 9.82 -3.49
C ILE A 120 -11.57 8.96 -2.65
N ASP A 121 -12.11 7.90 -3.23
CA ASP A 121 -13.00 6.95 -2.57
C ASP A 121 -12.23 5.87 -1.77
N GLY A 122 -10.95 5.66 -2.10
CA GLY A 122 -10.10 4.80 -1.29
C GLY A 122 -8.59 5.03 -1.43
N ILE A 123 -7.86 4.88 -0.33
CA ILE A 123 -6.40 4.92 -0.30
C ILE A 123 -5.84 3.57 0.12
N MET A 124 -4.87 3.06 -0.64
CA MET A 124 -3.98 1.97 -0.24
C MET A 124 -2.59 2.53 0.10
N LEU A 125 -2.17 2.44 1.36
CA LEU A 125 -0.86 2.88 1.82
C LEU A 125 0.05 1.66 2.05
N ASP A 126 0.84 1.31 1.05
CA ASP A 126 1.76 0.15 1.09
C ASP A 126 3.20 0.47 0.62
N PRO A 127 3.86 1.53 1.15
CA PRO A 127 5.26 1.76 0.85
C PRO A 127 6.18 0.91 1.72
N TRP A 128 7.33 0.52 1.16
CA TRP A 128 8.50 0.26 2.00
C TRP A 128 9.12 1.58 2.45
N LEU A 129 9.42 1.70 3.74
CA LEU A 129 9.94 2.93 4.33
C LEU A 129 11.13 2.66 5.26
N PRO A 130 12.17 3.51 5.26
CA PRO A 130 13.27 3.41 6.21
C PRO A 130 12.77 3.64 7.64
N LYS A 131 13.50 3.10 8.62
CA LYS A 131 13.13 3.18 10.04
C LYS A 131 12.88 4.61 10.50
N ASP A 132 13.76 5.54 10.16
CA ASP A 132 13.66 6.94 10.58
C ASP A 132 12.35 7.60 10.12
N MET A 133 11.84 7.21 8.95
CA MET A 133 10.55 7.68 8.44
C MET A 133 9.36 6.92 9.04
N ARG A 134 9.49 5.62 9.28
CA ARG A 134 8.43 4.82 9.94
C ARG A 134 8.16 5.25 11.37
N ASP A 135 9.19 5.76 12.03
CA ASP A 135 9.16 6.10 13.45
C ASP A 135 8.97 7.61 13.72
N ASP A 136 8.92 8.44 12.68
CA ASP A 136 8.63 9.88 12.80
C ASP A 136 7.13 10.11 13.07
N ALA A 137 6.75 10.03 14.34
CA ALA A 137 5.36 10.13 14.78
C ALA A 137 4.72 11.48 14.44
N ASP A 138 5.46 12.59 14.55
CA ASP A 138 4.93 13.93 14.29
C ASP A 138 4.64 14.13 12.79
N TRP A 139 5.52 13.60 11.94
CA TRP A 139 5.30 13.61 10.50
C TRP A 139 4.10 12.77 10.08
N TRP A 140 3.94 11.57 10.67
CA TRP A 140 2.76 10.73 10.42
C TRP A 140 1.47 11.38 10.90
N ASP A 141 1.48 12.02 12.07
CA ASP A 141 0.31 12.75 12.58
C ASP A 141 -0.10 13.85 11.61
N THR A 142 0.87 14.63 11.12
CA THR A 142 0.63 15.68 10.13
C THR A 142 0.07 15.11 8.82
N LEU A 143 0.69 14.05 8.27
CA LEU A 143 0.23 13.41 7.04
C LEU A 143 -1.21 12.91 7.16
N MET A 144 -1.55 12.26 8.27
CA MET A 144 -2.89 11.72 8.50
C MET A 144 -3.94 12.83 8.63
N ARG A 145 -3.67 13.85 9.46
CA ARG A 145 -4.59 14.96 9.70
C ARG A 145 -4.80 15.87 8.50
N GLU A 146 -3.74 16.17 7.76
CA GLU A 146 -3.78 17.23 6.76
C GLU A 146 -3.92 16.72 5.32
N GLN A 147 -3.52 15.47 5.05
CA GLN A 147 -3.49 14.94 3.69
C GLN A 147 -4.40 13.74 3.52
N ILE A 148 -4.18 12.65 4.26
CA ILE A 148 -4.93 11.39 4.06
C ILE A 148 -6.43 11.59 4.29
N THR A 149 -6.82 12.15 5.44
CA THR A 149 -8.24 12.42 5.75
C THR A 149 -8.84 13.51 4.85
N ARG A 150 -8.03 14.49 4.41
CA ARG A 150 -8.48 15.59 3.54
C ARG A 150 -8.89 15.12 2.15
N VAL A 151 -8.12 14.23 1.52
CA VAL A 151 -8.38 13.82 0.13
C VAL A 151 -9.47 12.75 0.02
N LEU A 152 -9.75 12.03 1.10
CA LEU A 152 -10.81 11.03 1.14
C LEU A 152 -12.20 11.69 1.04
N ALA A 153 -13.02 11.18 0.13
CA ALA A 153 -14.43 11.53 0.03
C ALA A 153 -15.19 11.07 1.30
N PRO A 154 -16.37 11.65 1.60
CA PRO A 154 -17.23 11.13 2.66
C PRO A 154 -17.55 9.65 2.46
N GLY A 155 -17.29 8.81 3.47
CA GLY A 155 -17.41 7.35 3.36
C GLY A 155 -16.27 6.67 2.60
N GLY A 156 -15.23 7.42 2.21
CA GLY A 156 -14.00 6.91 1.62
C GLY A 156 -13.19 6.07 2.61
N ARG A 157 -12.42 5.12 2.07
CA ARG A 157 -11.74 4.10 2.87
C ARG A 157 -10.22 4.26 2.87
N PHE A 158 -9.60 3.96 3.98
CA PHE A 158 -8.15 3.89 4.10
C PHE A 158 -7.73 2.47 4.50
N MET A 159 -6.75 1.91 3.81
CA MET A 159 -6.11 0.64 4.16
C MET A 159 -4.60 0.78 4.07
N SER A 160 -3.90 0.05 4.93
CA SER A 160 -2.45 -0.16 4.84
C SER A 160 -2.13 -1.65 4.74
N PHE A 161 -0.84 -1.98 4.64
CA PHE A 161 -0.35 -3.34 4.82
C PHE A 161 -0.94 -4.02 6.07
N PHE A 162 -1.14 -5.34 5.99
CA PHE A 162 -1.76 -6.10 7.07
C PHE A 162 -0.92 -6.07 8.35
N VAL A 163 -1.58 -6.28 9.49
CA VAL A 163 -0.89 -6.55 10.76
C VAL A 163 -1.01 -8.02 11.13
N THR A 164 -0.07 -8.54 11.92
CA THR A 164 -0.07 -9.95 12.37
C THR A 164 -0.59 -10.12 13.79
N GLU A 165 -0.93 -9.03 14.46
CA GLU A 165 -1.46 -9.03 15.82
C GLU A 165 -2.94 -8.63 15.82
N PRO A 166 -3.77 -9.19 16.73
CA PRO A 166 -5.18 -8.84 16.84
C PRO A 166 -5.36 -7.46 17.52
N LYS A 167 -4.89 -6.40 16.87
CA LYS A 167 -4.97 -5.01 17.34
C LYS A 167 -5.48 -4.09 16.24
N ILE A 168 -6.12 -3.01 16.63
CA ILE A 168 -6.32 -1.87 15.73
C ILE A 168 -4.97 -1.17 15.58
N GLU A 169 -4.57 -0.82 14.36
CA GLU A 169 -3.29 -0.14 14.13
C GLU A 169 -3.33 1.29 14.74
N PRO A 170 -2.57 1.56 15.81
CA PRO A 170 -2.64 2.83 16.54
C PRO A 170 -2.20 4.02 15.69
N ARG A 171 -1.43 3.82 14.61
CA ARG A 171 -1.07 4.90 13.70
C ARG A 171 -2.28 5.46 12.95
N TRP A 172 -3.33 4.69 12.76
CA TRP A 172 -4.50 5.09 11.97
C TRP A 172 -5.73 5.38 12.82
N GLU A 173 -5.90 4.65 13.92
CA GLU A 173 -7.07 4.70 14.80
C GLU A 173 -7.54 6.12 15.18
N PRO A 174 -6.65 7.08 15.53
CA PRO A 174 -7.09 8.40 15.97
C PRO A 174 -7.76 9.28 14.91
N TYR A 175 -7.71 8.89 13.63
CA TYR A 175 -8.18 9.70 12.50
C TYR A 175 -9.44 9.17 11.84
N PHE A 176 -9.95 8.03 12.33
CA PHE A 176 -11.11 7.36 11.76
C PHE A 176 -12.10 6.92 12.84
N ASP A 177 -13.38 7.17 12.61
CA ASP A 177 -14.45 6.72 13.52
C ASP A 177 -14.81 5.24 13.30
N GLU A 178 -14.49 4.75 12.09
CA GLU A 178 -14.67 3.43 11.49
C GLU A 178 -13.46 2.49 11.48
N VAL A 179 -13.57 1.25 11.96
CA VAL A 179 -12.67 0.17 11.48
C VAL A 179 -13.39 -1.15 11.24
N LEU A 180 -13.22 -1.69 10.03
CA LEU A 180 -13.53 -3.08 9.70
C LEU A 180 -12.24 -3.91 9.76
N ILE A 181 -12.26 -5.01 10.52
CA ILE A 181 -11.14 -5.94 10.59
C ILE A 181 -11.56 -7.29 9.99
N GLU A 182 -10.82 -7.77 9.00
CA GLU A 182 -10.99 -9.10 8.42
C GLU A 182 -9.77 -9.98 8.66
N ARG A 183 -10.01 -11.22 9.10
CA ARG A 183 -8.97 -12.19 9.46
C ARG A 183 -8.72 -13.13 8.30
N HIS A 184 -7.46 -13.24 7.88
CA HIS A 184 -7.04 -14.16 6.83
C HIS A 184 -5.85 -14.98 7.28
N SER A 185 -5.86 -16.28 7.00
CA SER A 185 -4.64 -17.07 7.13
C SER A 185 -3.63 -16.63 6.07
N TYR A 186 -2.35 -16.70 6.42
CA TYR A 186 -1.27 -16.58 5.46
C TYR A 186 -0.27 -17.73 5.63
N ASP A 187 0.39 -18.03 4.51
CA ASP A 187 1.59 -18.87 4.44
C ASP A 187 2.63 -18.06 3.64
N SER A 188 3.71 -17.67 4.31
CA SER A 188 4.79 -16.87 3.74
C SER A 188 5.96 -17.73 3.31
N TYR A 189 6.97 -17.10 2.70
CA TYR A 189 8.24 -17.77 2.50
C TYR A 189 8.94 -18.02 3.82
N SER A 190 9.68 -19.13 3.91
CA SER A 190 10.52 -19.45 5.08
C SER A 190 11.60 -18.38 5.34
N THR A 191 11.93 -17.59 4.32
CA THR A 191 12.92 -16.51 4.34
C THR A 191 12.31 -15.14 4.67
N THR A 192 11.00 -15.07 4.96
CA THR A 192 10.32 -13.80 5.25
C THR A 192 10.77 -13.25 6.61
N SER A 193 11.42 -12.09 6.58
CA SER A 193 12.07 -11.48 7.75
C SER A 193 11.13 -10.64 8.60
N TYR A 194 10.17 -9.94 7.98
CA TYR A 194 9.26 -9.01 8.67
C TYR A 194 8.12 -9.72 9.43
N LEU A 195 8.07 -11.05 9.41
CA LEU A 195 7.12 -11.87 10.17
C LEU A 195 7.72 -12.49 11.43
N GLU A 196 8.95 -12.11 11.81
CA GLU A 196 9.63 -12.56 13.04
C GLU A 196 9.72 -14.09 13.15
N GLY A 197 9.95 -14.78 12.03
CA GLY A 197 10.09 -16.23 11.99
C GLY A 197 8.77 -17.01 12.08
N ARG A 198 7.62 -16.36 11.87
CA ARG A 198 6.31 -17.02 11.75
C ARG A 198 5.94 -17.20 10.27
N PRO A 199 6.27 -18.37 9.65
CA PRO A 199 6.01 -18.59 8.22
C PRO A 199 4.53 -18.80 7.91
N SER A 200 3.68 -18.97 8.91
CA SER A 200 2.23 -19.00 8.74
C SER A 200 1.55 -18.40 9.96
N GLY A 201 0.33 -17.90 9.77
CA GLY A 201 -0.39 -17.23 10.84
C GLY A 201 -1.68 -16.59 10.37
N VAL A 202 -2.13 -15.58 11.13
CA VAL A 202 -3.31 -14.78 10.81
C VAL A 202 -2.87 -13.35 10.54
N ALA A 203 -3.24 -12.85 9.37
CA ALA A 203 -3.20 -11.45 8.99
C ALA A 203 -4.55 -10.80 9.33
N TYR A 204 -4.50 -9.56 9.80
CA TYR A 204 -5.65 -8.73 10.09
C TYR A 204 -5.65 -7.57 9.09
N LEU A 205 -6.53 -7.64 8.09
CA LEU A 205 -6.75 -6.57 7.13
C LEU A 205 -7.65 -5.53 7.78
N GLN A 206 -7.23 -4.27 7.80
CA GLN A 206 -7.95 -3.20 8.47
C GLN A 206 -8.36 -2.14 7.45
N SER A 207 -9.66 -1.89 7.36
CA SER A 207 -10.24 -0.82 6.54
C SER A 207 -10.85 0.22 7.44
N PHE A 208 -10.28 1.41 7.40
CA PHE A 208 -10.69 2.56 8.19
C PHE A 208 -11.61 3.47 7.36
N THR A 209 -12.54 4.17 7.99
CA THR A 209 -13.54 5.00 7.30
C THR A 209 -14.06 6.12 8.21
N ASN A 210 -14.38 7.27 7.63
CA ASN A 210 -15.18 8.31 8.30
C ASN A 210 -16.58 8.33 7.72
N ARG A 211 -17.61 8.24 8.58
CA ARG A 211 -19.03 8.21 8.16
C ARG A 211 -19.56 9.56 7.71
N HIS A 212 -18.86 10.65 8.02
CA HIS A 212 -19.31 12.03 7.84
C HIS A 212 -18.23 12.89 7.19
#